data_AF-A0A9C9X133-F1
#
_entry.id   AF-A0A9C9X133-F1
#
_cell.length_a   1.000
_cell.length_b   1.000
_cell.length_c   1.000
_cell.angle_alpha   90.00
_cell.angle_beta   90.00
_cell.angle_gamma   90.00
#
_symmetry.space_group_name_H-M   'P 1'
#
loop_
_entity.id
_entity.type
_entity.pdbx_description
1 polymer ?
#
loop_
_entity_poly.entity_id
_entity_poly.type
_entity_poly.pdbx_seq_one_letter_code
_entity_poly.pdbx_strand_id
1 'polypeptide(L)'
;IYVNGDVIVPKGVILSIESGSRILFKPKTDVLHSGVDKERAEIVVRGILLARGNSARSPITFTSEAANAQMNDWYGIIIKNLYDKSVLQNCVVEFSYKGITCYGSTPQIQDCELRFNYNSGISCEVRANPEIRRSVIMGNGFAGINCELASSPIITECVITQNNYGVIILSRSQPDLGHFPVKENTSKGENRIFNNFDFNVYNHSINNIYAQNNLWNTSDPDEIRFTLYDNLKNPSYGQVYFQPIYLKKRKRKPLFPEIALNPRQVNPAPAPSKSLPQQQIPVKSDTTTAPKVELPSDTTVALNALPSPPPDTIVKVKPETVFVYRLPEEKKEEKPPEQTIQEPVLEAFLDSGKREYIKRAVPKYPDIYLKTGTEGEVYIEVVVGRDGKIKSHRVLRSGGELFTVAAERALEKYRYKPGTFKGKPVSYKIVELFRFKRSTPE
;
A
#
# COMPACT_ATOMS: atom_id res chain seq x y z
N ILE A 1 14.42 13.73 -21.05
CA ILE A 1 14.71 12.66 -22.02
C ILE A 1 13.41 11.92 -22.26
N TYR A 2 12.94 11.86 -23.50
CA TYR A 2 11.70 11.15 -23.86
C TYR A 2 12.03 9.77 -24.42
N VAL A 3 11.30 8.76 -23.98
CA VAL A 3 11.49 7.36 -24.34
C VAL A 3 10.14 6.78 -24.80
N ASN A 4 10.09 6.25 -26.02
CA ASN A 4 8.89 5.65 -26.62
C ASN A 4 9.09 4.20 -27.08
N GLY A 5 10.25 3.63 -26.80
CA GLY A 5 10.60 2.23 -27.05
C GLY A 5 11.77 1.82 -26.16
N ASP A 6 12.21 0.58 -26.28
CA ASP A 6 13.20 0.01 -25.37
C ASP A 6 14.56 0.72 -25.40
N VAL A 7 15.16 0.88 -24.21
CA VAL A 7 16.55 1.31 -24.05
C VAL A 7 17.38 0.09 -23.67
N ILE A 8 18.13 -0.44 -24.63
CA ILE A 8 19.01 -1.59 -24.41
C ILE A 8 20.43 -1.09 -24.13
N VAL A 9 20.99 -1.50 -22.99
CA VAL A 9 22.42 -1.30 -22.66
C VAL A 9 23.15 -2.63 -22.88
N PRO A 10 23.88 -2.81 -24.00
CA PRO A 10 24.56 -4.07 -24.30
C PRO A 10 25.67 -4.40 -23.30
N LYS A 11 26.11 -5.66 -23.28
CA LYS A 11 27.27 -6.08 -22.50
C LYS A 11 28.50 -5.26 -22.93
N GLY A 12 29.30 -4.83 -21.95
CA GLY A 12 30.48 -3.97 -22.19
C GLY A 12 30.17 -2.49 -22.40
N VAL A 13 28.89 -2.09 -22.41
CA VAL A 13 28.48 -0.68 -22.49
C VAL A 13 28.09 -0.16 -21.11
N ILE A 14 28.46 1.09 -20.83
CA ILE A 14 28.06 1.82 -19.63
C ILE A 14 27.05 2.89 -20.02
N LEU A 15 25.84 2.82 -19.47
CA LEU A 15 24.87 3.91 -19.51
C LEU A 15 25.04 4.75 -18.24
N SER A 16 25.58 5.95 -18.40
CA SER A 16 25.67 6.95 -17.32
C SER A 16 24.52 7.94 -17.43
N ILE A 17 23.83 8.20 -16.32
CA ILE A 17 22.74 9.18 -16.25
C ILE A 17 23.10 10.20 -15.18
N GLU A 18 23.11 11.46 -15.58
CA GLU A 18 23.50 12.58 -14.73
C GLU A 18 22.39 13.02 -13.78
N SER A 19 22.78 13.55 -12.62
CA SER A 19 21.87 14.09 -11.61
C SER A 19 20.86 15.09 -12.19
N GLY A 20 19.62 15.06 -11.69
CA GLY A 20 18.55 15.95 -12.15
C GLY A 20 17.91 15.53 -13.49
N SER A 21 18.42 14.49 -14.14
CA SER A 21 17.82 13.96 -15.36
C SER A 21 16.40 13.44 -15.10
N ARG A 22 15.47 13.78 -15.99
CA ARG A 22 14.12 13.20 -16.05
C ARG A 22 13.99 12.35 -17.31
N ILE A 23 13.70 11.07 -17.10
CA ILE A 23 13.48 10.06 -18.14
C ILE A 23 11.98 9.79 -18.17
N LEU A 24 11.34 10.22 -19.24
CA LEU A 24 9.89 10.24 -19.42
C LEU A 24 9.50 9.17 -20.42
N PHE A 25 8.77 8.16 -19.96
CA PHE A 25 8.30 7.06 -20.80
C PHE A 25 6.90 7.34 -21.33
N LYS A 26 6.72 7.18 -22.64
CA LYS A 26 5.41 7.30 -23.27
C LYS A 26 4.48 6.19 -22.77
N PRO A 27 3.31 6.50 -22.20
CA PRO A 27 2.42 5.51 -21.60
C PRO A 27 1.99 4.43 -22.60
N LYS A 28 2.04 3.16 -22.17
CA LYS A 28 1.54 1.98 -22.89
C LYS A 28 1.98 1.97 -24.35
N THR A 29 3.23 2.36 -24.57
CA THR A 29 3.83 2.43 -25.88
C THR A 29 5.20 1.77 -25.88
N ASP A 30 5.41 0.89 -26.85
CA ASP A 30 6.72 0.51 -27.36
C ASP A 30 6.67 0.54 -28.89
N VAL A 31 7.35 1.51 -29.50
CA VAL A 31 7.40 1.64 -30.97
C VAL A 31 8.15 0.48 -31.63
N LEU A 32 9.07 -0.17 -30.91
CA LEU A 32 9.88 -1.27 -31.43
C LEU A 32 9.18 -2.63 -31.31
N HIS A 33 8.11 -2.73 -30.50
CA HIS A 33 7.38 -3.96 -30.19
C HIS A 33 8.33 -5.10 -29.81
N SER A 34 9.38 -4.78 -29.04
CA SER A 34 10.50 -5.64 -28.71
C SER A 34 10.54 -5.93 -27.21
N GLY A 35 11.74 -6.22 -26.69
CA GLY A 35 11.90 -6.36 -25.25
C GLY A 35 11.18 -7.54 -24.60
N VAL A 36 10.98 -7.40 -23.29
CA VAL A 36 10.22 -8.27 -22.40
C VAL A 36 8.73 -7.98 -22.53
N ASP A 37 8.37 -6.70 -22.67
CA ASP A 37 7.02 -6.23 -22.91
C ASP A 37 6.89 -5.51 -24.26
N LYS A 38 6.10 -6.08 -25.17
CA LYS A 38 5.96 -5.56 -26.53
C LYS A 38 5.03 -4.35 -26.64
N GLU A 39 4.39 -3.96 -25.54
CA GLU A 39 3.44 -2.85 -25.51
C GLU A 39 3.98 -1.66 -24.72
N ARG A 40 5.06 -1.83 -23.93
CA ARG A 40 5.58 -0.82 -23.01
C ARG A 40 7.08 -0.78 -23.04
N ALA A 41 7.61 0.41 -23.27
CA ALA A 41 9.03 0.67 -23.23
C ALA A 41 9.65 0.32 -21.86
N GLU A 42 10.88 -0.19 -21.92
CA GLU A 42 11.64 -0.62 -20.76
C GLU A 42 13.13 -0.30 -20.90
N ILE A 43 13.87 -0.27 -19.78
CA ILE A 43 15.34 -0.22 -19.83
C ILE A 43 15.87 -1.62 -19.58
N VAL A 44 16.58 -2.21 -20.54
CA VAL A 44 17.22 -3.53 -20.41
C VAL A 44 18.73 -3.37 -20.30
N VAL A 45 19.26 -3.56 -19.08
CA VAL A 45 20.66 -3.40 -18.77
C VAL A 45 21.39 -4.75 -18.79
N ARG A 46 22.14 -5.02 -19.87
CA ARG A 46 23.09 -6.16 -19.97
C ARG A 46 24.55 -5.75 -19.72
N GLY A 47 24.85 -4.45 -19.83
CA GLY A 47 26.11 -3.84 -19.42
C GLY A 47 26.03 -3.27 -18.00
N ILE A 48 26.38 -1.99 -17.84
CA ILE A 48 26.34 -1.29 -16.55
C ILE A 48 25.42 -0.07 -16.64
N LEU A 49 24.55 0.10 -15.65
CA LEU A 49 23.83 1.33 -15.41
C LEU A 49 24.47 2.09 -14.24
N LEU A 50 24.93 3.32 -14.51
CA LEU A 50 25.41 4.27 -13.50
C LEU A 50 24.43 5.44 -13.44
N ALA A 51 23.44 5.35 -12.56
CA ALA A 51 22.49 6.43 -12.28
C ALA A 51 22.79 6.99 -10.88
N ARG A 52 23.58 8.08 -10.81
CA ARG A 52 23.98 8.69 -9.55
C ARG A 52 23.45 10.12 -9.45
N GLY A 53 22.32 10.30 -8.78
CA GLY A 53 21.84 11.61 -8.36
C GLY A 53 22.73 12.18 -7.26
N ASN A 54 22.95 13.49 -7.28
CA ASN A 54 23.84 14.18 -6.32
C ASN A 54 23.18 14.35 -4.95
N SER A 55 21.85 14.48 -4.89
CA SER A 55 21.11 14.61 -3.65
C SER A 55 19.62 14.34 -3.84
N ALA A 56 18.89 14.15 -2.75
CA ALA A 56 17.42 14.06 -2.75
C ALA A 56 16.71 15.29 -3.35
N ARG A 57 17.38 16.46 -3.45
CA ARG A 57 16.81 17.68 -4.07
C ARG A 57 16.96 17.70 -5.60
N SER A 58 17.83 16.87 -6.16
CA SER A 58 18.04 16.76 -7.60
C SER A 58 18.18 15.28 -7.97
N PRO A 59 17.14 14.48 -7.73
CA PRO A 59 17.20 13.06 -8.03
C PRO A 59 17.23 12.84 -9.54
N ILE A 60 17.64 11.65 -9.96
CA ILE A 60 17.32 11.14 -11.29
C ILE A 60 15.90 10.56 -11.23
N THR A 61 15.01 10.98 -12.12
CA THR A 61 13.61 10.53 -12.09
C THR A 61 13.27 9.73 -13.34
N PHE A 62 12.83 8.48 -13.15
CA PHE A 62 12.24 7.63 -14.18
C PHE A 62 10.73 7.58 -13.94
N THR A 63 9.95 8.11 -14.87
CA THR A 63 8.51 8.33 -14.67
C THR A 63 7.74 8.33 -15.99
N SER A 64 6.42 8.36 -15.89
CA SER A 64 5.51 8.50 -17.03
C SER A 64 5.60 9.90 -17.64
N GLU A 65 5.45 9.99 -18.96
CA GLU A 65 5.29 11.24 -19.69
C GLU A 65 3.88 11.85 -19.51
N ALA A 66 2.88 11.06 -19.10
CA ALA A 66 1.50 11.52 -19.01
C ALA A 66 1.31 12.65 -17.99
N ALA A 67 0.47 13.63 -18.35
CA ALA A 67 0.04 14.68 -17.43
C ALA A 67 -0.65 14.11 -16.18
N ASN A 68 -1.40 13.02 -16.35
CA ASN A 68 -2.02 12.24 -15.28
C ASN A 68 -1.40 10.84 -15.25
N ALA A 69 -0.15 10.74 -14.79
CA ALA A 69 0.57 9.48 -14.71
C ALA A 69 -0.24 8.40 -13.98
N GLN A 70 -0.26 7.19 -14.54
CA GLN A 70 -0.91 6.03 -13.95
C GLN A 70 0.14 4.95 -13.69
N MET A 71 -0.07 4.16 -12.64
CA MET A 71 0.69 2.92 -12.46
C MET A 71 0.54 2.09 -13.73
N ASN A 72 1.57 1.33 -14.10
CA ASN A 72 1.58 0.47 -15.29
C ASN A 72 1.79 1.20 -16.63
N ASP A 73 2.14 2.49 -16.63
CA ASP A 73 2.34 3.28 -17.85
C ASP A 73 3.56 2.83 -18.66
N TRP A 74 4.62 2.39 -18.00
CA TRP A 74 5.84 1.87 -18.64
C TRP A 74 6.30 0.62 -17.91
N TYR A 75 7.18 -0.19 -18.50
CA TYR A 75 7.43 -1.52 -17.92
C TYR A 75 8.33 -1.45 -16.67
N GLY A 76 9.49 -0.81 -16.76
CA GLY A 76 10.44 -0.74 -15.66
C GLY A 76 11.91 -0.76 -16.09
N ILE A 77 12.79 -0.87 -15.09
CA ILE A 77 14.24 -1.03 -15.27
C ILE A 77 14.62 -2.47 -14.99
N ILE A 78 15.21 -3.16 -15.96
CA ILE A 78 15.57 -4.57 -15.87
C ILE A 78 17.09 -4.71 -15.93
N ILE A 79 17.69 -5.11 -14.82
CA ILE A 79 19.13 -5.28 -14.66
C ILE A 79 19.49 -6.75 -14.76
N LYS A 80 20.14 -7.14 -15.87
CA LYS A 80 20.49 -8.50 -16.29
C LYS A 80 22.00 -8.69 -16.48
N ASN A 81 22.80 -8.13 -15.58
CA ASN A 81 24.25 -8.09 -15.67
C ASN A 81 24.92 -8.90 -14.53
N LEU A 82 24.95 -10.25 -14.68
CA LEU A 82 25.36 -11.20 -13.63
C LEU A 82 26.65 -10.87 -12.84
N TYR A 83 27.67 -10.34 -13.52
CA TYR A 83 28.99 -10.10 -12.92
C TYR A 83 29.35 -8.62 -12.77
N ASP A 84 28.56 -7.73 -13.39
CA ASP A 84 28.83 -6.30 -13.40
C ASP A 84 27.96 -5.59 -12.35
N LYS A 85 28.52 -4.59 -11.66
CA LYS A 85 27.79 -3.85 -10.63
C LYS A 85 27.20 -2.56 -11.18
N SER A 86 25.88 -2.58 -11.42
CA SER A 86 25.11 -1.36 -11.67
C SER A 86 24.88 -0.61 -10.35
N VAL A 87 24.79 0.73 -10.43
CA VAL A 87 24.58 1.61 -9.27
C VAL A 87 23.41 2.53 -9.55
N LEU A 88 22.44 2.52 -8.66
CA LEU A 88 21.36 3.49 -8.58
C LEU A 88 21.45 4.19 -7.24
N GLN A 89 21.67 5.50 -7.28
CA GLN A 89 21.77 6.35 -6.12
C GLN A 89 20.92 7.61 -6.29
N ASN A 90 20.16 8.01 -5.27
CA ASN A 90 19.30 9.20 -5.32
C ASN A 90 18.40 9.21 -6.58
N CYS A 91 17.77 8.05 -6.85
CA CYS A 91 16.87 7.88 -7.99
C CYS A 91 15.42 7.75 -7.50
N VAL A 92 14.48 8.31 -8.27
CA VAL A 92 13.04 8.10 -8.12
C VAL A 92 12.57 7.23 -9.29
N VAL A 93 11.89 6.12 -8.99
CA VAL A 93 11.28 5.24 -9.99
C VAL A 93 9.81 5.07 -9.67
N GLU A 94 8.95 5.55 -10.57
CA GLU A 94 7.51 5.62 -10.34
C GLU A 94 6.66 5.37 -11.58
N PHE A 95 5.40 4.97 -11.33
CA PHE A 95 4.37 4.74 -12.35
C PHE A 95 4.68 3.63 -13.37
N SER A 96 5.65 2.77 -13.07
CA SER A 96 5.95 1.62 -13.93
C SER A 96 5.09 0.41 -13.59
N TYR A 97 5.25 -0.68 -14.33
CA TYR A 97 4.77 -2.00 -13.94
C TYR A 97 5.61 -2.52 -12.77
N LYS A 98 6.93 -2.64 -12.94
CA LYS A 98 7.91 -2.93 -11.89
C LYS A 98 8.94 -1.82 -11.82
N GLY A 99 9.31 -1.37 -10.63
CA GLY A 99 10.30 -0.31 -10.48
C GLY A 99 11.67 -0.76 -11.00
N ILE A 100 12.34 -1.61 -10.23
CA ILE A 100 13.64 -2.20 -10.59
C ILE A 100 13.58 -3.72 -10.48
N THR A 101 13.82 -4.41 -11.59
CA THR A 101 14.01 -5.86 -11.62
C THR A 101 15.49 -6.19 -11.64
N CYS A 102 15.97 -6.87 -10.60
CA CYS A 102 17.29 -7.47 -10.54
C CYS A 102 17.16 -8.93 -10.97
N TYR A 103 17.67 -9.29 -12.15
CA TYR A 103 17.62 -10.65 -12.69
C TYR A 103 19.02 -11.27 -12.68
N GLY A 104 19.30 -12.14 -11.71
CA GLY A 104 20.64 -12.69 -11.47
C GLY A 104 21.74 -11.66 -11.27
N SER A 105 21.38 -10.41 -10.96
CA SER A 105 22.29 -9.27 -10.83
C SER A 105 22.46 -8.83 -9.38
N THR A 106 23.50 -8.03 -9.12
CA THR A 106 23.86 -7.55 -7.78
C THR A 106 24.04 -6.02 -7.73
N PRO A 107 23.04 -5.24 -8.20
CA PRO A 107 23.16 -3.78 -8.19
C PRO A 107 23.18 -3.21 -6.77
N GLN A 108 23.80 -2.05 -6.63
CA GLN A 108 23.67 -1.22 -5.44
C GLN A 108 22.53 -0.23 -5.65
N ILE A 109 21.52 -0.29 -4.78
CA ILE A 109 20.35 0.58 -4.79
C ILE A 109 20.34 1.35 -3.47
N GLN A 110 20.68 2.63 -3.52
CA GLN A 110 20.87 3.42 -2.31
C GLN A 110 20.22 4.80 -2.37
N ASP A 111 19.62 5.23 -1.26
CA ASP A 111 19.00 6.56 -1.17
C ASP A 111 17.94 6.79 -2.27
N CYS A 112 17.27 5.72 -2.72
CA CYS A 112 16.28 5.75 -3.80
C CYS A 112 14.84 5.79 -3.27
N GLU A 113 13.91 6.27 -4.10
CA GLU A 113 12.48 6.23 -3.84
C GLU A 113 11.75 5.45 -4.94
N LEU A 114 11.15 4.32 -4.57
CA LEU A 114 10.50 3.38 -5.48
C LEU A 114 9.03 3.33 -5.11
N ARG A 115 8.20 4.03 -5.88
CA ARG A 115 6.82 4.30 -5.47
C ARG A 115 5.81 4.20 -6.59
N PHE A 116 4.58 3.88 -6.23
CA PHE A 116 3.45 3.89 -7.17
C PHE A 116 3.70 3.03 -8.42
N ASN A 117 4.44 1.92 -8.27
CA ASN A 117 4.61 0.94 -9.34
C ASN A 117 3.56 -0.15 -9.20
N TYR A 118 2.98 -0.58 -10.32
CA TYR A 118 1.77 -1.42 -10.34
C TYR A 118 1.95 -2.75 -9.62
N ASN A 119 3.08 -3.42 -9.83
CA ASN A 119 3.45 -4.68 -9.19
C ASN A 119 4.40 -4.42 -8.02
N SER A 120 5.70 -4.28 -8.26
CA SER A 120 6.70 -4.19 -7.19
C SER A 120 7.62 -3.00 -7.33
N GLY A 121 8.07 -2.46 -6.20
CA GLY A 121 9.14 -1.47 -6.17
C GLY A 121 10.46 -2.09 -6.64
N ILE A 122 10.88 -3.17 -5.97
CA ILE A 122 12.05 -3.98 -6.35
C ILE A 122 11.61 -5.44 -6.54
N SER A 123 11.98 -6.04 -7.68
CA SER A 123 11.83 -7.47 -7.93
C SER A 123 13.20 -8.14 -8.03
N CYS A 124 13.53 -9.03 -7.11
CA CYS A 124 14.74 -9.84 -7.11
C CYS A 124 14.42 -11.22 -7.67
N GLU A 125 14.91 -11.51 -8.87
CA GLU A 125 14.56 -12.68 -9.65
C GLU A 125 15.83 -13.49 -10.00
N VAL A 126 15.76 -14.81 -9.85
CA VAL A 126 16.79 -15.76 -10.32
C VAL A 126 18.16 -15.48 -9.70
N ARG A 127 18.37 -15.87 -8.45
CA ARG A 127 19.66 -15.69 -7.73
C ARG A 127 20.16 -14.24 -7.72
N ALA A 128 19.25 -13.28 -7.66
CA ALA A 128 19.61 -11.86 -7.55
C ALA A 128 19.99 -11.53 -6.10
N ASN A 129 21.07 -10.78 -5.93
CA ASN A 129 21.59 -10.38 -4.61
C ASN A 129 21.90 -8.87 -4.58
N PRO A 130 20.92 -7.99 -4.83
CA PRO A 130 21.14 -6.55 -4.73
C PRO A 130 21.40 -6.13 -3.28
N GLU A 131 22.16 -5.05 -3.13
CA GLU A 131 22.28 -4.33 -1.85
C GLU A 131 21.33 -3.13 -1.87
N ILE A 132 20.36 -3.13 -0.96
CA ILE A 132 19.31 -2.12 -0.88
C ILE A 132 19.47 -1.36 0.43
N ARG A 133 19.80 -0.08 0.36
CA ARG A 133 20.14 0.74 1.53
C ARG A 133 19.43 2.08 1.54
N ARG A 134 18.99 2.53 2.72
CA ARG A 134 18.46 3.90 2.94
C ARG A 134 17.40 4.35 1.92
N SER A 135 16.65 3.39 1.39
CA SER A 135 15.70 3.64 0.31
C SER A 135 14.27 3.59 0.84
N VAL A 136 13.39 4.34 0.18
CA VAL A 136 11.97 4.43 0.50
C VAL A 136 11.18 3.68 -0.56
N ILE A 137 10.43 2.66 -0.13
CA ILE A 137 9.71 1.74 -1.01
C ILE A 137 8.26 1.75 -0.58
N MET A 138 7.41 2.48 -1.32
CA MET A 138 6.05 2.75 -0.86
C MET A 138 4.98 2.78 -1.93
N GLY A 139 3.73 2.46 -1.55
CA GLY A 139 2.59 2.64 -2.45
C GLY A 139 2.66 1.76 -3.71
N ASN A 140 3.42 0.68 -3.70
CA ASN A 140 3.48 -0.26 -4.83
C ASN A 140 2.31 -1.25 -4.73
N GLY A 141 1.68 -1.54 -5.86
CA GLY A 141 0.37 -2.18 -5.90
C GLY A 141 0.34 -3.62 -5.40
N PHE A 142 1.47 -4.34 -5.51
CA PHE A 142 1.63 -5.70 -5.00
C PHE A 142 2.69 -5.81 -3.90
N ALA A 143 3.96 -5.53 -4.16
CA ALA A 143 5.01 -5.69 -3.16
C ALA A 143 5.97 -4.50 -3.07
N GLY A 144 6.48 -4.20 -1.88
CA GLY A 144 7.63 -3.32 -1.77
C GLY A 144 8.86 -3.99 -2.40
N ILE A 145 9.25 -5.13 -1.84
CA ILE A 145 10.33 -5.97 -2.34
C ILE A 145 9.81 -7.39 -2.56
N ASN A 146 9.94 -7.90 -3.79
CA ASN A 146 9.66 -9.28 -4.16
C ASN A 146 10.97 -10.07 -4.29
N CYS A 147 11.06 -11.25 -3.67
CA CYS A 147 12.24 -12.12 -3.72
C CYS A 147 11.87 -13.51 -4.22
N GLU A 148 12.43 -13.90 -5.36
CA GLU A 148 12.12 -15.19 -5.99
C GLU A 148 13.34 -15.94 -6.54
N LEU A 149 13.16 -17.24 -6.69
CA LEU A 149 14.09 -18.15 -7.36
C LEU A 149 15.50 -18.08 -6.76
N ALA A 150 15.58 -18.38 -5.46
CA ALA A 150 16.82 -18.41 -4.67
C ALA A 150 17.58 -17.07 -4.65
N SER A 151 16.85 -15.95 -4.61
CA SER A 151 17.43 -14.61 -4.46
C SER A 151 17.70 -14.28 -2.98
N SER A 152 18.78 -13.54 -2.70
CA SER A 152 19.23 -13.19 -1.36
C SER A 152 19.68 -11.73 -1.27
N PRO A 153 18.76 -10.76 -1.44
CA PRO A 153 19.11 -9.35 -1.28
C PRO A 153 19.45 -9.00 0.17
N ILE A 154 20.33 -8.02 0.36
CA ILE A 154 20.65 -7.44 1.67
C ILE A 154 19.93 -6.10 1.78
N ILE A 155 19.09 -5.95 2.81
CA ILE A 155 18.18 -4.81 2.96
C ILE A 155 18.41 -4.14 4.30
N THR A 156 18.90 -2.90 4.30
CA THR A 156 19.20 -2.16 5.54
C THR A 156 18.76 -0.70 5.48
N GLU A 157 18.36 -0.14 6.63
CA GLU A 157 17.97 1.27 6.78
C GLU A 157 16.83 1.72 5.83
N CYS A 158 16.05 0.79 5.30
CA CYS A 158 14.99 1.09 4.34
C CYS A 158 13.66 1.43 5.04
N VAL A 159 12.80 2.17 4.34
CA VAL A 159 11.41 2.41 4.73
C VAL A 159 10.51 1.67 3.77
N ILE A 160 9.79 0.66 4.25
CA ILE A 160 8.93 -0.21 3.43
C ILE A 160 7.50 -0.12 3.97
N THR A 161 6.65 0.64 3.27
CA THR A 161 5.32 0.99 3.80
C THR A 161 4.27 1.19 2.71
N GLN A 162 2.99 1.03 3.02
CA GLN A 162 1.88 1.26 2.09
C GLN A 162 1.94 0.41 0.81
N ASN A 163 2.63 -0.73 0.85
CA ASN A 163 2.55 -1.74 -0.20
C ASN A 163 1.52 -2.80 0.20
N ASN A 164 1.03 -3.63 -0.73
CA ASN A 164 0.16 -4.74 -0.31
C ASN A 164 0.95 -5.72 0.57
N TYR A 165 2.13 -6.14 0.12
CA TYR A 165 3.12 -6.85 0.90
C TYR A 165 4.37 -5.98 1.07
N GLY A 166 4.93 -5.91 2.28
CA GLY A 166 6.20 -5.21 2.50
C GLY A 166 7.35 -5.91 1.78
N VAL A 167 7.69 -7.11 2.28
CA VAL A 167 8.67 -8.01 1.65
C VAL A 167 8.02 -9.38 1.46
N ILE A 168 7.99 -9.88 0.22
CA ILE A 168 7.46 -11.21 -0.11
C ILE A 168 8.61 -12.14 -0.54
N ILE A 169 8.62 -13.36 -0.01
CA ILE A 169 9.68 -14.35 -0.21
C ILE A 169 9.09 -15.63 -0.79
N LEU A 170 9.60 -16.02 -1.96
CA LEU A 170 9.13 -17.16 -2.74
C LEU A 170 10.30 -18.02 -3.20
N SER A 171 10.02 -19.28 -3.58
CA SER A 171 10.95 -20.18 -4.28
C SER A 171 12.36 -20.24 -3.68
N ARG A 172 12.45 -20.59 -2.39
CA ARG A 172 13.72 -20.77 -1.64
C ARG A 172 14.58 -19.51 -1.54
N SER A 173 14.02 -18.33 -1.80
CA SER A 173 14.71 -17.07 -1.55
C SER A 173 14.94 -16.87 -0.06
N GLN A 174 15.95 -16.07 0.27
CA GLN A 174 16.36 -15.79 1.65
C GLN A 174 16.93 -14.36 1.71
N PRO A 175 16.09 -13.32 1.62
CA PRO A 175 16.53 -11.96 1.90
C PRO A 175 17.03 -11.83 3.33
N ASP A 176 18.03 -10.99 3.52
CA ASP A 176 18.52 -10.57 4.83
C ASP A 176 17.98 -9.18 5.17
N LEU A 177 16.98 -9.15 6.05
CA LEU A 177 16.34 -7.93 6.53
C LEU A 177 16.97 -7.43 7.84
N GLY A 178 17.92 -8.17 8.42
CA GLY A 178 18.63 -7.74 9.63
C GLY A 178 19.01 -8.90 10.55
N HIS A 179 20.24 -8.85 11.06
CA HIS A 179 20.80 -9.79 12.03
C HIS A 179 21.14 -9.14 13.37
N PHE A 180 21.09 -9.94 14.43
CA PHE A 180 21.67 -9.63 15.73
C PHE A 180 22.36 -10.86 16.35
N PRO A 181 23.63 -10.76 16.79
CA PRO A 181 24.55 -9.65 16.56
C PRO A 181 24.83 -9.47 15.06
N VAL A 182 25.15 -8.24 14.66
CA VAL A 182 25.50 -7.91 13.27
C VAL A 182 26.83 -8.59 12.93
N LYS A 183 26.88 -9.28 11.79
CA LYS A 183 28.10 -9.90 11.25
C LYS A 183 28.54 -9.15 9.99
N GLU A 184 29.79 -9.35 9.60
CA GLU A 184 30.28 -8.86 8.32
C GLU A 184 29.41 -9.41 7.17
N ASN A 185 29.14 -8.59 6.16
CA ASN A 185 28.30 -8.93 5.00
C ASN A 185 26.86 -9.36 5.32
N THR A 186 26.34 -9.00 6.50
CA THR A 186 24.92 -9.15 6.84
C THR A 186 24.24 -7.80 6.95
N SER A 187 22.92 -7.78 6.80
CA SER A 187 22.11 -6.61 7.12
C SER A 187 22.18 -6.36 8.62
N LYS A 188 22.43 -5.10 8.98
CA LYS A 188 22.28 -4.65 10.37
C LYS A 188 20.81 -4.39 10.76
N GLY A 189 19.88 -4.58 9.83
CA GLY A 189 18.49 -4.19 9.97
C GLY A 189 18.34 -2.68 9.85
N GLU A 190 17.81 -2.07 10.90
CA GLU A 190 17.40 -0.67 10.99
C GLU A 190 16.33 -0.29 9.94
N ASN A 191 15.62 -1.28 9.39
CA ASN A 191 14.51 -1.04 8.48
C ASN A 191 13.26 -0.64 9.26
N ARG A 192 12.42 0.18 8.63
CA ARG A 192 11.09 0.56 9.10
C ARG A 192 10.07 -0.13 8.20
N ILE A 193 9.50 -1.24 8.66
CA ILE A 193 8.58 -2.07 7.87
C ILE A 193 7.21 -2.01 8.56
N PHE A 194 6.29 -1.25 7.99
CA PHE A 194 5.00 -0.96 8.64
C PHE A 194 3.93 -0.50 7.66
N ASN A 195 2.65 -0.58 8.07
CA ASN A 195 1.49 -0.15 7.28
C ASN A 195 1.47 -0.73 5.86
N ASN A 196 1.95 -1.97 5.69
CA ASN A 196 1.67 -2.76 4.50
C ASN A 196 0.33 -3.48 4.71
N PHE A 197 -0.48 -3.60 3.66
CA PHE A 197 -1.90 -3.93 3.82
C PHE A 197 -2.16 -5.37 4.26
N ASP A 198 -1.50 -6.35 3.65
CA ASP A 198 -1.64 -7.76 4.00
C ASP A 198 -0.60 -8.16 5.07
N PHE A 199 0.69 -8.12 4.72
CA PHE A 199 1.77 -8.48 5.63
C PHE A 199 3.01 -7.60 5.43
N ASN A 200 3.70 -7.29 6.52
CA ASN A 200 5.01 -6.64 6.48
C ASN A 200 6.08 -7.57 5.91
N VAL A 201 6.05 -8.85 6.30
CA VAL A 201 6.89 -9.90 5.71
C VAL A 201 6.04 -11.14 5.44
N TYR A 202 6.04 -11.60 4.20
CA TYR A 202 5.35 -12.82 3.76
C TYR A 202 6.37 -13.86 3.34
N ASN A 203 6.67 -14.81 4.23
CA ASN A 203 7.55 -15.92 3.95
C ASN A 203 6.77 -17.13 3.41
N HIS A 204 6.84 -17.33 2.10
CA HIS A 204 6.35 -18.52 1.40
C HIS A 204 7.55 -19.28 0.78
N SER A 205 8.60 -19.38 1.59
CA SER A 205 9.81 -20.16 1.35
C SER A 205 10.01 -21.10 2.54
N ILE A 206 10.71 -22.21 2.31
CA ILE A 206 11.09 -23.16 3.37
C ILE A 206 12.21 -22.61 4.26
N ASN A 207 12.91 -21.57 3.79
CA ASN A 207 14.05 -20.99 4.51
C ASN A 207 13.58 -20.03 5.59
N ASN A 208 14.30 -20.02 6.71
CA ASN A 208 14.13 -19.01 7.75
C ASN A 208 14.62 -17.64 7.25
N ILE A 209 13.93 -16.60 7.68
CA ILE A 209 14.19 -15.21 7.30
C ILE A 209 14.64 -14.42 8.52
N TYR A 210 15.79 -13.77 8.40
CA TYR A 210 16.34 -12.91 9.43
C TYR A 210 15.84 -11.49 9.22
N ALA A 211 15.13 -10.97 10.22
CA ALA A 211 14.51 -9.65 10.24
C ALA A 211 14.67 -8.97 11.60
N GLN A 212 15.74 -9.29 12.31
CA GLN A 212 16.12 -8.67 13.57
C GLN A 212 16.49 -7.20 13.37
N ASN A 213 16.54 -6.45 14.47
CA ASN A 213 16.91 -5.05 14.51
C ASN A 213 16.07 -4.18 13.56
N ASN A 214 14.78 -4.47 13.41
CA ASN A 214 13.86 -3.65 12.62
C ASN A 214 12.79 -2.98 13.49
N LEU A 215 12.17 -1.92 12.96
CA LEU A 215 11.06 -1.18 13.55
C LEU A 215 9.75 -1.52 12.84
N TRP A 216 8.74 -1.89 13.61
CA TRP A 216 7.49 -2.50 13.13
C TRP A 216 6.23 -1.68 13.45
N ASN A 217 6.38 -0.38 13.72
CA ASN A 217 5.32 0.55 14.22
C ASN A 217 4.77 0.25 15.62
N THR A 218 5.05 -0.93 16.15
CA THR A 218 4.80 -1.33 17.54
C THR A 218 6.05 -1.99 18.12
N SER A 219 6.12 -2.02 19.45
CA SER A 219 7.14 -2.78 20.20
C SER A 219 6.58 -4.05 20.82
N ASP A 220 5.27 -4.28 20.71
CA ASP A 220 4.61 -5.50 21.18
C ASP A 220 4.92 -6.67 20.22
N PRO A 221 5.62 -7.73 20.66
CA PRO A 221 5.91 -8.88 19.82
C PRO A 221 4.67 -9.55 19.22
N ASP A 222 3.54 -9.56 19.91
CA ASP A 222 2.32 -10.23 19.45
C ASP A 222 1.67 -9.44 18.31
N GLU A 223 1.61 -8.11 18.42
CA GLU A 223 1.18 -7.25 17.32
C GLU A 223 2.08 -7.40 16.09
N ILE A 224 3.41 -7.47 16.29
CA ILE A 224 4.35 -7.71 15.20
C ILE A 224 4.05 -9.06 14.53
N ARG A 225 3.85 -10.12 15.32
CA ARG A 225 3.53 -11.47 14.84
C ARG A 225 2.32 -11.50 13.91
N PHE A 226 1.28 -10.72 14.19
CA PHE A 226 0.11 -10.65 13.30
C PHE A 226 0.46 -10.13 11.90
N THR A 227 1.46 -9.24 11.79
CA THR A 227 1.91 -8.67 10.52
C THR A 227 2.88 -9.55 9.73
N LEU A 228 3.26 -10.73 10.23
CA LEU A 228 4.18 -11.67 9.57
C LEU A 228 3.45 -12.93 9.12
N TYR A 229 3.74 -13.41 7.92
CA TYR A 229 3.29 -14.74 7.49
C TYR A 229 4.49 -15.67 7.39
N ASP A 230 4.55 -16.70 8.22
CA ASP A 230 5.70 -17.58 8.39
C ASP A 230 5.30 -18.98 8.91
N ASN A 231 6.27 -19.74 9.43
CA ASN A 231 6.09 -21.06 10.03
C ASN A 231 4.91 -21.16 11.01
N LEU A 232 4.63 -20.12 11.80
CA LEU A 232 3.55 -20.14 12.78
C LEU A 232 2.16 -20.17 12.13
N LYS A 233 2.02 -19.56 10.94
CA LYS A 233 0.78 -19.59 10.15
C LYS A 233 0.71 -20.79 9.23
N ASN A 234 1.85 -21.32 8.79
CA ASN A 234 1.92 -22.56 8.02
C ASN A 234 3.24 -23.30 8.33
N PRO A 235 3.19 -24.46 9.01
CA PRO A 235 4.39 -25.22 9.42
C PRO A 235 5.31 -25.66 8.28
N SER A 236 4.87 -25.60 7.01
CA SER A 236 5.69 -25.96 5.85
C SER A 236 6.65 -24.84 5.41
N TYR A 237 6.51 -23.62 5.94
CA TYR A 237 7.37 -22.49 5.63
C TYR A 237 8.38 -22.21 6.74
N GLY A 238 9.43 -21.46 6.42
CA GLY A 238 10.44 -21.06 7.39
C GLY A 238 9.95 -19.98 8.35
N GLN A 239 10.63 -19.86 9.47
CA GLN A 239 10.36 -18.90 10.54
C GLN A 239 10.89 -17.50 10.15
N VAL A 240 10.13 -16.44 10.47
CA VAL A 240 10.66 -15.07 10.44
C VAL A 240 11.17 -14.72 11.84
N TYR A 241 12.46 -14.39 11.96
CA TYR A 241 13.12 -13.98 13.20
C TYR A 241 13.21 -12.46 13.27
N PHE A 242 12.29 -11.81 13.99
CA PHE A 242 12.24 -10.35 14.09
C PHE A 242 12.82 -9.77 15.39
N GLN A 243 13.10 -10.61 16.39
CA GLN A 243 13.66 -10.18 17.68
C GLN A 243 15.19 -10.33 17.71
N PRO A 244 15.92 -9.35 18.26
CA PRO A 244 15.42 -8.17 18.96
C PRO A 244 14.86 -7.10 18.01
N ILE A 245 13.92 -6.30 18.52
CA ILE A 245 13.36 -5.15 17.78
C ILE A 245 14.27 -3.93 17.92
N TYR A 246 14.33 -3.09 16.88
CA TYR A 246 15.11 -1.86 16.93
C TYR A 246 14.40 -0.77 17.71
N LEU A 247 14.85 -0.55 18.94
CA LEU A 247 14.41 0.55 19.79
C LEU A 247 15.32 1.75 19.58
N LYS A 248 14.94 2.67 18.68
CA LYS A 248 15.66 3.95 18.58
C LYS A 248 15.40 4.75 19.86
N LYS A 249 16.38 4.81 20.78
CA LYS A 249 16.36 5.79 21.88
C LYS A 249 16.36 7.18 21.23
N ARG A 250 15.19 7.84 21.18
CA ARG A 250 15.13 9.26 20.81
C ARG A 250 15.96 10.03 21.83
N LYS A 251 17.15 10.51 21.45
CA LYS A 251 17.76 11.64 22.14
C LYS A 251 16.84 12.83 21.88
N ARG A 252 15.90 13.09 22.79
CA ARG A 252 15.15 14.35 22.79
C ARG A 252 16.18 15.45 23.01
N LYS A 253 16.51 16.23 21.97
CA LYS A 253 17.03 17.57 22.19
C LYS A 253 15.85 18.35 22.78
N PRO A 254 15.90 18.84 24.03
CA PRO A 254 14.84 19.69 24.53
C PRO A 254 14.71 20.89 23.57
N LEU A 255 13.48 21.17 23.14
CA LEU A 255 13.19 22.25 22.18
C LEU A 255 13.31 23.64 22.81
N PHE A 256 13.61 23.70 24.10
CA PHE A 256 13.83 24.92 24.86
C PHE A 256 15.11 24.77 25.68
N PRO A 257 15.96 25.81 25.78
CA PRO A 257 16.97 25.87 26.83
C PRO A 257 16.27 25.69 28.17
N GLU A 258 16.84 24.85 29.01
CA GLU A 258 16.41 24.69 30.40
C GLU A 258 16.43 26.07 31.06
N ILE A 259 15.25 26.65 31.30
CA ILE A 259 15.16 27.86 32.11
C ILE A 259 15.62 27.42 33.50
N ALA A 260 16.83 27.81 33.87
CA ALA A 260 17.34 27.62 35.22
C ALA A 260 16.37 28.32 36.18
N LEU A 261 15.50 27.53 36.81
CA LEU A 261 14.67 28.01 37.90
C LEU A 261 15.60 28.38 39.05
N ASN A 262 15.66 29.69 39.32
CA ASN A 262 16.40 30.26 40.44
C ASN A 262 15.88 29.61 41.75
N PRO A 263 16.72 28.95 42.56
CA PRO A 263 16.25 28.23 43.73
C PRO A 263 16.09 29.20 44.91
N ARG A 264 15.01 30.00 44.94
CA ARG A 264 14.60 30.76 46.14
C ARG A 264 13.09 30.97 46.18
N GLN A 265 12.42 30.03 46.85
CA GLN A 265 11.38 30.22 47.88
C GLN A 265 10.53 28.94 47.95
N VAL A 266 11.06 27.95 48.68
CA VAL A 266 10.27 26.81 49.16
C VAL A 266 9.77 27.22 50.55
N ASN A 267 8.48 27.51 50.68
CA ASN A 267 7.83 27.48 51.98
C ASN A 267 7.45 26.02 52.29
N PRO A 268 7.66 25.54 53.54
CA PRO A 268 7.42 24.15 53.88
C PRO A 268 5.93 23.82 53.94
N ALA A 269 5.58 22.61 53.51
CA ALA A 269 4.23 22.06 53.62
C ALA A 269 3.88 21.75 55.10
N PRO A 270 2.64 22.02 55.56
CA PRO A 270 2.21 21.61 56.89
C PRO A 270 1.87 20.11 56.95
N ALA A 271 2.16 19.52 58.11
CA ALA A 271 2.02 18.10 58.46
C ALA A 271 0.53 17.67 58.66
N PRO A 272 0.23 16.35 58.72
CA PRO A 272 -1.10 15.81 58.44
C PRO A 272 -1.99 15.68 59.68
N SER A 273 -3.30 15.89 59.52
CA SER A 273 -4.33 15.49 60.49
C SER A 273 -5.29 14.44 59.91
N LYS A 274 -5.41 13.32 60.62
CA LYS A 274 -6.53 12.33 60.57
C LYS A 274 -7.76 13.00 61.24
N SER A 275 -9.05 12.71 61.01
CA SER A 275 -9.82 11.64 60.36
C SER A 275 -11.32 12.04 60.38
N LEU A 276 -12.13 11.43 59.50
CA LEU A 276 -13.50 10.85 59.67
C LEU A 276 -14.47 11.18 58.49
N PRO A 277 -15.45 10.30 58.20
CA PRO A 277 -15.81 9.96 56.83
C PRO A 277 -17.24 10.32 56.39
N GLN A 278 -17.43 10.19 55.07
CA GLN A 278 -18.66 9.95 54.29
C GLN A 278 -19.73 11.07 54.23
N GLN A 279 -19.98 11.53 53.00
CA GLN A 279 -21.22 11.20 52.29
C GLN A 279 -21.05 11.40 50.77
N GLN A 280 -21.48 10.41 50.00
CA GLN A 280 -21.48 10.40 48.54
C GLN A 280 -22.74 11.06 48.00
N ILE A 281 -22.60 11.90 46.97
CA ILE A 281 -23.68 12.20 46.02
C ILE A 281 -23.11 12.10 44.58
N PRO A 282 -23.85 11.52 43.61
CA PRO A 282 -23.29 11.01 42.36
C PRO A 282 -23.47 11.93 41.14
N VAL A 283 -22.44 11.90 40.29
CA VAL A 283 -22.42 11.76 38.81
C VAL A 283 -23.54 12.39 37.95
N LYS A 284 -23.16 13.30 37.05
CA LYS A 284 -23.21 13.21 35.55
C LYS A 284 -22.79 14.57 34.95
N SER A 285 -21.72 14.65 34.13
CA SER A 285 -21.70 14.55 32.65
C SER A 285 -22.81 15.41 32.00
N ASP A 286 -22.58 16.48 31.24
CA ASP A 286 -21.64 16.59 30.13
C ASP A 286 -21.44 18.04 29.64
N THR A 287 -20.22 18.30 29.17
CA THR A 287 -19.78 19.07 27.98
C THR A 287 -20.62 20.26 27.44
N THR A 288 -20.09 21.48 27.53
CA THR A 288 -19.32 22.16 26.46
C THR A 288 -18.97 23.61 26.83
N THR A 289 -17.69 23.97 26.68
CA THR A 289 -17.15 25.33 26.87
C THR A 289 -16.53 25.84 25.57
N ALA A 290 -16.76 27.13 25.28
CA ALA A 290 -15.74 28.03 24.75
C ALA A 290 -15.91 29.40 25.46
N PRO A 291 -14.82 30.15 25.70
CA PRO A 291 -14.70 31.00 26.89
C PRO A 291 -15.34 32.38 26.75
N LYS A 292 -15.71 32.92 27.92
CA LYS A 292 -16.18 34.27 28.19
C LYS A 292 -15.03 35.09 28.76
N VAL A 293 -14.99 36.39 28.45
CA VAL A 293 -14.17 37.39 29.13
C VAL A 293 -15.03 38.13 30.17
N GLU A 294 -14.50 38.14 31.39
CA GLU A 294 -14.62 39.03 32.56
C GLU A 294 -15.90 39.23 33.41
N LEU A 295 -15.59 39.20 34.71
CA LEU A 295 -16.20 39.41 36.04
C LEU A 295 -17.13 40.65 36.26
N PRO A 296 -17.71 40.87 37.47
CA PRO A 296 -18.20 39.96 38.52
C PRO A 296 -19.55 40.43 39.17
N SER A 297 -19.88 39.83 40.33
CA SER A 297 -20.85 40.22 41.38
C SER A 297 -22.33 39.97 41.09
N ASP A 298 -23.17 39.55 42.04
CA ASP A 298 -23.05 38.79 43.29
C ASP A 298 -24.51 38.45 43.64
N THR A 299 -24.81 37.26 44.19
CA THR A 299 -25.94 36.94 45.11
C THR A 299 -27.38 37.42 44.76
N THR A 300 -28.45 36.62 44.72
CA THR A 300 -28.95 35.67 45.73
C THR A 300 -30.13 34.86 45.15
N VAL A 301 -30.09 33.53 45.39
CA VAL A 301 -31.13 32.68 46.01
C VAL A 301 -32.57 32.63 45.44
N ALA A 302 -32.84 31.47 44.82
CA ALA A 302 -33.94 30.51 45.05
C ALA A 302 -35.41 30.95 44.92
N LEU A 303 -36.09 30.40 43.90
CA LEU A 303 -37.08 29.29 43.96
C LEU A 303 -38.45 29.70 44.51
N ASN A 304 -39.47 29.70 43.65
CA ASN A 304 -40.46 28.61 43.64
C ASN A 304 -41.51 28.74 42.53
N ALA A 305 -41.84 27.56 41.99
CA ALA A 305 -43.04 27.03 41.35
C ALA A 305 -44.14 27.95 40.75
N LEU A 306 -44.57 27.53 39.56
CA LEU A 306 -45.66 28.00 38.69
C LEU A 306 -47.05 28.14 39.35
N PRO A 307 -47.84 29.11 38.85
CA PRO A 307 -49.27 28.88 38.58
C PRO A 307 -49.73 29.33 37.18
N SER A 308 -50.93 28.85 36.83
CA SER A 308 -51.71 28.89 35.59
C SER A 308 -52.20 30.29 35.11
N PRO A 309 -52.77 30.41 33.89
CA PRO A 309 -53.05 31.68 33.14
C PRO A 309 -54.49 32.21 33.41
N PRO A 310 -55.10 33.19 32.67
CA PRO A 310 -54.69 34.36 31.85
C PRO A 310 -55.35 35.69 32.42
N PRO A 311 -55.39 36.89 31.76
CA PRO A 311 -56.33 37.20 30.65
C PRO A 311 -55.83 38.19 29.58
N ASP A 312 -56.68 38.35 28.56
CA ASP A 312 -56.53 39.03 27.27
C ASP A 312 -56.05 40.49 27.24
N THR A 313 -55.40 40.86 26.12
CA THR A 313 -55.64 42.16 25.45
C THR A 313 -55.44 42.06 23.92
N ILE A 314 -56.52 41.67 23.24
CA ILE A 314 -57.20 42.29 22.07
C ILE A 314 -56.45 43.46 21.38
N VAL A 315 -56.41 43.70 20.06
CA VAL A 315 -56.89 43.10 18.78
C VAL A 315 -56.30 44.01 17.67
N LYS A 316 -56.01 43.47 16.47
CA LYS A 316 -56.42 44.11 15.19
C LYS A 316 -56.47 43.08 14.04
N VAL A 317 -57.70 42.82 13.59
CA VAL A 317 -58.12 41.82 12.60
C VAL A 317 -58.10 42.41 11.17
N LYS A 318 -57.80 41.57 10.18
CA LYS A 318 -58.18 41.72 8.76
C LYS A 318 -59.10 40.55 8.37
N PRO A 319 -60.02 40.75 7.41
CA PRO A 319 -61.30 40.03 7.35
C PRO A 319 -61.19 38.57 6.86
N GLU A 320 -62.00 37.72 7.48
CA GLU A 320 -62.21 36.32 7.10
C GLU A 320 -62.98 36.19 5.79
N THR A 321 -62.54 35.26 4.94
CA THR A 321 -63.38 34.64 3.91
C THR A 321 -63.29 33.12 4.09
N VAL A 322 -64.42 32.55 4.53
CA VAL A 322 -64.88 31.15 4.52
C VAL A 322 -63.85 30.06 4.13
N PHE A 323 -63.44 29.23 5.10
CA PHE A 323 -62.78 27.96 4.83
C PHE A 323 -63.78 26.92 4.31
N VAL A 324 -63.70 26.60 3.02
CA VAL A 324 -64.21 25.32 2.49
C VAL A 324 -63.20 24.25 2.90
N TYR A 325 -63.64 23.23 3.64
CA TYR A 325 -62.82 22.03 3.86
C TYR A 325 -62.63 21.32 2.51
N ARG A 326 -61.46 21.54 1.88
CA ARG A 326 -60.99 20.71 0.77
C ARG A 326 -60.24 19.53 1.39
N LEU A 327 -60.70 18.31 1.09
CA LEU A 327 -59.94 17.09 1.38
C LEU A 327 -58.50 17.26 0.82
N PRO A 328 -57.46 16.77 1.52
CA PRO A 328 -56.09 16.86 1.02
C PRO A 328 -56.04 16.23 -0.37
N GLU A 329 -55.55 16.99 -1.36
CA GLU A 329 -55.20 16.41 -2.65
C GLU A 329 -54.18 15.30 -2.40
N GLU A 330 -54.43 14.10 -2.94
CA GLU A 330 -53.47 13.00 -2.93
C GLU A 330 -52.13 13.54 -3.43
N LYS A 331 -51.12 13.53 -2.56
CA LYS A 331 -49.73 13.63 -3.01
C LYS A 331 -49.53 12.53 -4.03
N LYS A 332 -49.36 12.89 -5.30
CA LYS A 332 -48.70 12.01 -6.27
C LYS A 332 -47.38 11.60 -5.63
N GLU A 333 -47.23 10.31 -5.37
CA GLU A 333 -45.94 9.73 -4.98
C GLU A 333 -44.91 10.14 -6.03
N GLU A 334 -44.07 11.10 -5.70
CA GLU A 334 -42.79 11.24 -6.37
C GLU A 334 -42.05 9.94 -6.12
N LYS A 335 -41.79 9.18 -7.21
CA LYS A 335 -40.97 7.98 -7.14
C LYS A 335 -39.70 8.33 -6.37
N PRO A 336 -39.30 7.51 -5.38
CA PRO A 336 -38.08 7.76 -4.64
C PRO A 336 -36.92 7.93 -5.61
N PRO A 337 -35.97 8.85 -5.34
CA PRO A 337 -34.86 9.13 -6.24
C PRO A 337 -34.20 7.81 -6.61
N GLU A 338 -34.09 7.55 -7.91
CA GLU A 338 -33.55 6.32 -8.44
C GLU A 338 -32.14 6.13 -7.84
N GLN A 339 -32.01 5.16 -6.92
CA GLN A 339 -30.77 4.90 -6.21
C GLN A 339 -29.65 4.73 -7.23
N THR A 340 -28.74 5.69 -7.27
CA THR A 340 -27.60 5.64 -8.18
C THR A 340 -26.73 4.47 -7.78
N ILE A 341 -26.69 3.43 -8.62
CA ILE A 341 -25.91 2.21 -8.35
C ILE A 341 -24.44 2.63 -8.24
N GLN A 342 -23.82 2.40 -7.08
CA GLN A 342 -22.38 2.54 -6.94
C GLN A 342 -21.69 1.40 -7.70
N GLU A 343 -21.06 1.73 -8.82
CA GLU A 343 -20.27 0.82 -9.61
C GLU A 343 -18.79 0.82 -9.17
N PRO A 344 -18.06 -0.31 -9.28
CA PRO A 344 -18.54 -1.61 -9.77
C PRO A 344 -19.28 -2.42 -8.69
N VAL A 345 -20.37 -3.09 -9.07
CA VAL A 345 -21.10 -4.00 -8.17
C VAL A 345 -20.33 -5.32 -7.97
N LEU A 346 -20.54 -6.02 -6.85
CA LEU A 346 -19.95 -7.36 -6.64
C LEU A 346 -20.66 -8.42 -7.50
N GLU A 347 -19.92 -9.46 -7.87
CA GLU A 347 -20.43 -10.60 -8.66
C GLU A 347 -21.77 -11.17 -8.14
N ALA A 348 -21.88 -11.32 -6.82
CA ALA A 348 -23.06 -11.90 -6.18
C ALA A 348 -24.33 -11.05 -6.36
N PHE A 349 -24.19 -9.78 -6.76
CA PHE A 349 -25.32 -8.88 -7.03
C PHE A 349 -25.69 -8.82 -8.51
N LEU A 350 -25.06 -9.59 -9.39
CA LEU A 350 -25.54 -9.67 -10.77
C LEU A 350 -26.89 -10.40 -10.82
N ASP A 351 -27.75 -10.03 -11.78
CA ASP A 351 -29.02 -10.72 -12.00
C ASP A 351 -28.81 -12.21 -12.34
N SER A 352 -27.69 -12.54 -12.99
CA SER A 352 -27.26 -13.93 -13.24
C SER A 352 -26.73 -14.65 -11.99
N GLY A 353 -26.49 -13.92 -10.89
CA GLY A 353 -25.88 -14.40 -9.65
C GLY A 353 -24.39 -14.75 -9.75
N LYS A 354 -23.81 -14.78 -10.96
CA LYS A 354 -22.42 -15.14 -11.23
C LYS A 354 -21.93 -14.54 -12.55
N ARG A 355 -20.61 -14.44 -12.70
CA ARG A 355 -19.98 -14.07 -13.97
C ARG A 355 -20.20 -15.15 -15.02
N GLU A 356 -20.23 -14.73 -16.27
CA GLU A 356 -20.22 -15.62 -17.43
C GLU A 356 -19.14 -15.18 -18.42
N TYR A 357 -18.57 -16.15 -19.14
CA TYR A 357 -17.50 -15.89 -20.08
C TYR A 357 -18.00 -16.03 -21.52
N ILE A 358 -17.59 -15.10 -22.36
CA ILE A 358 -17.63 -15.24 -23.82
C ILE A 358 -16.37 -15.98 -24.29
N LYS A 359 -15.20 -15.61 -23.72
CA LYS A 359 -13.92 -16.20 -24.05
C LYS A 359 -13.05 -16.30 -22.81
N ARG A 360 -12.42 -17.47 -22.62
CA ARG A 360 -11.38 -17.71 -21.61
C ARG A 360 -10.10 -18.13 -22.30
N ALA A 361 -8.97 -17.74 -21.73
CA ALA A 361 -7.66 -18.22 -22.14
C ALA A 361 -7.04 -19.03 -21.01
N VAL A 362 -6.36 -20.11 -21.34
CA VAL A 362 -5.57 -20.87 -20.37
C VAL A 362 -4.19 -20.20 -20.27
N PRO A 363 -3.72 -19.84 -19.07
CA PRO A 363 -2.39 -19.26 -18.91
C PRO A 363 -1.31 -20.31 -19.25
N LYS A 364 -0.26 -19.88 -19.94
CA LYS A 364 0.89 -20.74 -20.21
C LYS A 364 1.70 -20.92 -18.94
N TYR A 365 1.96 -22.16 -18.53
CA TYR A 365 2.84 -22.45 -17.40
C TYR A 365 4.27 -21.96 -17.71
N PRO A 366 4.92 -21.18 -16.84
CA PRO A 366 6.30 -20.73 -17.05
C PRO A 366 7.30 -21.89 -17.06
N ASP A 367 8.12 -21.98 -18.12
CA ASP A 367 9.03 -23.12 -18.33
C ASP A 367 10.03 -23.32 -17.18
N ILE A 368 10.53 -22.23 -16.58
CA ILE A 368 11.46 -22.32 -15.44
C ILE A 368 10.77 -22.86 -14.18
N TYR A 369 9.54 -22.41 -13.88
CA TYR A 369 8.76 -22.94 -12.75
C TYR A 369 8.37 -24.39 -12.97
N LEU A 370 8.05 -24.76 -14.23
CA LEU A 370 7.78 -26.14 -14.58
C LEU A 370 9.00 -27.03 -14.35
N LYS A 371 10.20 -26.56 -14.70
CA LYS A 371 11.47 -27.27 -14.48
C LYS A 371 11.85 -27.34 -13.00
N THR A 372 11.65 -26.27 -12.24
CA THR A 372 11.95 -26.23 -10.79
C THR A 372 10.87 -26.85 -9.91
N GLY A 373 9.75 -27.31 -10.49
CA GLY A 373 8.63 -27.89 -9.76
C GLY A 373 7.92 -26.89 -8.85
N THR A 374 7.99 -25.61 -9.19
CA THR A 374 7.31 -24.53 -8.47
C THR A 374 5.86 -24.51 -8.90
N GLU A 375 4.92 -24.73 -8.00
CA GLU A 375 3.46 -24.60 -8.21
C GLU A 375 2.92 -23.38 -7.49
N GLY A 376 1.73 -22.91 -7.85
CA GLY A 376 1.16 -21.75 -7.20
C GLY A 376 -0.21 -21.34 -7.72
N GLU A 377 -0.76 -20.33 -7.07
CA GLU A 377 -2.05 -19.74 -7.40
C GLU A 377 -1.92 -18.23 -7.54
N VAL A 378 -2.67 -17.64 -8.46
CA VAL A 378 -2.72 -16.20 -8.67
C VAL A 378 -4.18 -15.76 -8.56
N TYR A 379 -4.41 -14.80 -7.67
CA TYR A 379 -5.69 -14.16 -7.45
C TYR A 379 -5.63 -12.75 -8.01
N ILE A 380 -6.49 -12.46 -8.99
CA ILE A 380 -6.55 -11.15 -9.64
C ILE A 380 -7.95 -10.58 -9.44
N GLU A 381 -8.05 -9.43 -8.79
CA GLU A 381 -9.26 -8.61 -8.80
C GLU A 381 -9.43 -7.99 -10.18
N VAL A 382 -10.59 -8.16 -10.79
CA VAL A 382 -10.89 -7.69 -12.15
C VAL A 382 -12.15 -6.85 -12.11
N VAL A 383 -12.11 -5.69 -12.75
CA VAL A 383 -13.28 -4.84 -12.98
C VAL A 383 -13.72 -5.02 -14.43
N VAL A 384 -14.88 -5.62 -14.63
CA VAL A 384 -15.51 -5.84 -15.92
C VAL A 384 -16.44 -4.67 -16.22
N GLY A 385 -16.29 -4.05 -17.38
CA GLY A 385 -17.13 -2.96 -17.86
C GLY A 385 -18.53 -3.42 -18.28
N ARG A 386 -19.40 -2.44 -18.51
CA ARG A 386 -20.76 -2.65 -19.03
C ARG A 386 -20.79 -3.33 -20.40
N ASP A 387 -19.66 -3.33 -21.12
CA ASP A 387 -19.48 -3.98 -22.41
C ASP A 387 -18.86 -5.39 -22.31
N GLY A 388 -18.64 -5.90 -21.09
CA GLY A 388 -18.02 -7.21 -20.87
C GLY A 388 -16.50 -7.24 -21.09
N LYS A 389 -15.87 -6.09 -21.35
CA LYS A 389 -14.40 -5.98 -21.42
C LYS A 389 -13.83 -5.66 -20.05
N ILE A 390 -12.58 -6.04 -19.82
CA ILE A 390 -11.87 -5.71 -18.60
C ILE A 390 -11.49 -4.23 -18.65
N LYS A 391 -11.91 -3.46 -17.65
CA LYS A 391 -11.53 -2.04 -17.49
C LYS A 391 -10.20 -1.92 -16.75
N SER A 392 -10.01 -2.72 -15.71
CA SER A 392 -8.81 -2.73 -14.89
C SER A 392 -8.70 -4.06 -14.15
N HIS A 393 -7.48 -4.37 -13.71
CA HIS A 393 -7.24 -5.48 -12.79
C HIS A 393 -6.23 -5.08 -11.72
N ARG A 394 -6.15 -5.85 -10.64
CA ARG A 394 -5.16 -5.72 -9.57
C ARG A 394 -4.82 -7.10 -9.02
N VAL A 395 -3.54 -7.42 -8.96
CA VAL A 395 -3.06 -8.67 -8.36
C VAL A 395 -3.25 -8.59 -6.85
N LEU A 396 -4.06 -9.49 -6.29
CA LEU A 396 -4.30 -9.57 -4.85
C LEU A 396 -3.28 -10.47 -4.18
N ARG A 397 -3.02 -11.63 -4.77
CA ARG A 397 -2.11 -12.65 -4.25
C ARG A 397 -1.46 -13.39 -5.40
N SER A 398 -0.19 -13.74 -5.25
CA SER A 398 0.52 -14.58 -6.20
C SER A 398 1.43 -15.57 -5.49
N GLY A 399 1.43 -16.80 -5.97
CA GLY A 399 2.41 -17.84 -5.61
C GLY A 399 3.70 -17.78 -6.44
N GLY A 400 3.83 -16.84 -7.37
CA GLY A 400 5.03 -16.67 -8.19
C GLY A 400 4.86 -15.59 -9.26
N GLU A 401 5.85 -14.74 -9.45
CA GLU A 401 5.81 -13.64 -10.40
C GLU A 401 5.62 -14.09 -11.84
N LEU A 402 6.28 -15.18 -12.25
CA LEU A 402 6.07 -15.69 -13.61
C LEU A 402 4.67 -16.29 -13.79
N PHE A 403 4.02 -16.73 -12.70
CA PHE A 403 2.61 -17.07 -12.73
C PHE A 403 1.74 -15.82 -12.87
N THR A 404 2.08 -14.73 -12.17
CA THR A 404 1.41 -13.43 -12.31
C THR A 404 1.43 -12.97 -13.76
N VAL A 405 2.62 -12.92 -14.38
CA VAL A 405 2.80 -12.51 -15.79
C VAL A 405 2.02 -13.43 -16.73
N ALA A 406 2.03 -14.74 -16.48
CA ALA A 406 1.26 -15.70 -17.29
C ALA A 406 -0.26 -15.52 -17.16
N ALA A 407 -0.74 -15.24 -15.95
CA ALA A 407 -2.15 -15.00 -15.66
C ALA A 407 -2.64 -13.69 -16.27
N GLU A 408 -1.88 -12.59 -16.15
CA GLU A 408 -2.19 -11.29 -16.75
C GLU A 408 -2.25 -11.38 -18.28
N ARG A 409 -1.27 -12.04 -18.92
CA ARG A 409 -1.27 -12.30 -20.37
C ARG A 409 -2.45 -13.16 -20.83
N ALA A 410 -2.93 -14.07 -19.98
CA ALA A 410 -4.15 -14.82 -20.27
C ALA A 410 -5.37 -13.90 -20.16
N LEU A 411 -5.41 -13.07 -19.11
CA LEU A 411 -6.51 -12.16 -18.80
C LEU A 411 -6.74 -11.12 -19.91
N GLU A 412 -5.71 -10.64 -20.60
CA GLU A 412 -5.84 -9.79 -21.80
C GLU A 412 -6.74 -10.38 -22.90
N LYS A 413 -6.75 -11.72 -23.00
CA LYS A 413 -7.54 -12.48 -23.98
C LYS A 413 -8.94 -12.83 -23.50
N TYR A 414 -9.29 -12.52 -22.25
CA TYR A 414 -10.61 -12.81 -21.69
C TYR A 414 -11.67 -11.87 -22.24
N ARG A 415 -12.88 -12.39 -22.41
CA ARG A 415 -14.09 -11.61 -22.68
C ARG A 415 -15.21 -12.15 -21.81
N TYR A 416 -15.88 -11.26 -21.09
CA TYR A 416 -16.98 -11.61 -20.20
C TYR A 416 -18.30 -11.24 -20.87
N LYS A 417 -19.39 -11.90 -20.46
CA LYS A 417 -20.71 -11.36 -20.76
C LYS A 417 -20.93 -10.07 -19.94
N PRO A 418 -21.53 -9.03 -20.53
CA PRO A 418 -22.01 -7.87 -19.78
C PRO A 418 -22.88 -8.30 -18.59
N GLY A 419 -22.61 -7.74 -17.42
CA GLY A 419 -23.40 -7.97 -16.22
C GLY A 419 -24.61 -7.04 -16.20
N THR A 420 -25.74 -7.53 -15.70
CA THR A 420 -26.91 -6.70 -15.41
C THR A 420 -27.23 -6.74 -13.92
N PHE A 421 -27.74 -5.64 -13.39
CA PHE A 421 -28.36 -5.57 -12.07
C PHE A 421 -29.70 -4.86 -12.19
N LYS A 422 -30.77 -5.50 -11.73
CA LYS A 422 -32.15 -5.04 -11.90
C LYS A 422 -32.47 -4.72 -13.38
N GLY A 423 -31.98 -5.57 -14.30
CA GLY A 423 -32.19 -5.43 -15.74
C GLY A 423 -31.37 -4.33 -16.43
N LYS A 424 -30.54 -3.57 -15.70
CA LYS A 424 -29.68 -2.53 -16.28
C LYS A 424 -28.23 -3.01 -16.41
N PRO A 425 -27.53 -2.73 -17.53
CA PRO A 425 -26.11 -3.04 -17.66
C PRO A 425 -25.26 -2.29 -16.63
N VAL A 426 -24.41 -3.01 -15.90
CA VAL A 426 -23.54 -2.47 -14.85
C VAL A 426 -22.11 -2.97 -15.02
N SER A 427 -21.13 -2.18 -14.58
CA SER A 427 -19.79 -2.71 -14.36
C SER A 427 -19.74 -3.49 -13.04
N TYR A 428 -18.96 -4.57 -13.03
CA TYR A 428 -18.91 -5.48 -11.89
C TYR A 428 -17.49 -5.94 -11.59
N LYS A 429 -17.25 -6.26 -10.32
CA LYS A 429 -15.96 -6.66 -9.77
C LYS A 429 -15.99 -8.14 -9.40
N ILE A 430 -14.94 -8.83 -9.80
CA ILE A 430 -14.74 -10.27 -9.57
C ILE A 430 -13.31 -10.55 -9.10
N VAL A 431 -13.09 -11.73 -8.52
CA VAL A 431 -11.74 -12.28 -8.32
C VAL A 431 -11.56 -13.49 -9.21
N GLU A 432 -10.61 -13.41 -10.14
CA GLU A 432 -10.15 -14.53 -10.97
C GLU A 432 -9.08 -15.33 -10.25
N LEU A 433 -9.22 -16.65 -10.29
CA LEU A 433 -8.26 -17.59 -9.72
C LEU A 433 -7.59 -18.39 -10.84
N PHE A 434 -6.28 -18.23 -10.97
CA PHE A 434 -5.45 -19.02 -11.86
C PHE A 434 -4.66 -20.02 -11.02
N ARG A 435 -4.84 -21.32 -11.28
CA ARG A 435 -4.12 -22.39 -10.60
C ARG A 435 -3.06 -22.98 -11.52
N PHE A 436 -1.82 -23.00 -11.06
CA PHE A 436 -0.68 -23.59 -11.76
C PHE A 436 -0.23 -24.82 -10.99
N LYS A 437 -0.78 -25.97 -11.38
CA LYS A 437 -0.40 -27.29 -10.84
C LYS A 437 0.29 -28.09 -11.94
N ARG A 438 1.25 -28.94 -11.59
CA ARG A 438 1.75 -29.96 -12.51
C ARG A 438 0.60 -30.94 -12.75
N SER A 439 0.21 -31.12 -14.00
CA SER A 439 -0.55 -32.32 -14.36
C SER A 439 0.39 -33.50 -14.13
N THR A 440 0.05 -34.40 -13.22
CA THR A 440 0.61 -35.75 -13.25
C THR A 440 0.29 -36.32 -14.64
N PRO A 441 1.27 -36.78 -15.43
CA PRO A 441 0.97 -37.63 -16.57
C PRO A 441 0.23 -38.85 -16.03
N GLU A 442 -0.97 -39.12 -16.55
CA GLU A 442 -1.65 -40.41 -16.39
C GLU A 442 -0.85 -41.55 -17.04
#